data_AF-A0A7X9M369-F1
#
_entry.id   AF-A0A7X9M369-F1
#
_cell.length_a   1.000
_cell.length_b   1.000
_cell.length_c   1.000
_cell.angle_alpha   90.00
_cell.angle_beta   90.00
_cell.angle_gamma   90.00
#
_symmetry.space_group_name_H-M   'P 1'
#
loop_
_entity.id
_entity.type
_entity.pdbx_description
1 polymer ?
#
loop_
_entity_poly.entity_id
_entity_poly.type
_entity_poly.pdbx_seq_one_letter_code
_entity_poly.pdbx_strand_id
1 'polypeptide(L)'
;MNIELVTLGDLKEFKREHADSYVTTYSLTIAFVDRRTSEDEEAIGLLVIYFDVKGYGIEGTKDDDQDIDVSYQIPFFVNQDNKEEMLEDDEAFIYVFTHWGKMIRGFVEVAWEVLDEHFEYGTPRVTLFEDNDEDYYSEEDDDE
;
A
#
# COMPACT_ATOMS: atom_id res chain seq x y z
N MET A 1 24.08 12.69 -2.15
CA MET A 1 23.29 11.44 -2.19
C MET A 1 21.91 11.82 -2.67
N ASN A 2 21.39 11.16 -3.72
CA ASN A 2 20.09 11.51 -4.31
C ASN A 2 19.23 10.25 -4.43
N ILE A 3 18.80 9.74 -3.28
CA ILE A 3 17.82 8.65 -3.19
C ILE A 3 16.45 9.29 -3.18
N GLU A 4 15.61 8.84 -4.09
CA GLU A 4 14.22 9.25 -4.16
C GLU A 4 13.32 8.08 -3.76
N LEU A 5 12.24 8.40 -3.05
CA LEU A 5 11.16 7.44 -2.82
C LEU A 5 10.13 7.65 -3.91
N VAL A 6 9.90 6.61 -4.69
CA VAL A 6 8.87 6.58 -5.73
C VAL A 6 7.87 5.51 -5.36
N THR A 7 6.59 5.78 -5.54
CA THR A 7 5.60 4.70 -5.64
C THR A 7 5.85 4.00 -6.98
N LEU A 8 5.85 2.67 -7.01
CA LEU A 8 5.91 1.97 -8.29
C LEU A 8 4.53 2.06 -8.94
N GLY A 9 4.49 2.68 -10.13
CA GLY A 9 3.25 3.16 -10.73
C GLY A 9 2.91 4.56 -10.24
N ASP A 10 1.75 5.07 -10.64
CA ASP A 10 1.23 6.26 -9.99
C ASP A 10 0.89 5.94 -8.52
N LEU A 11 0.37 6.85 -7.70
CA LEU A 11 -0.21 6.53 -6.38
C LEU A 11 -1.42 5.54 -6.41
N LYS A 12 -1.59 4.66 -7.42
CA LYS A 12 -2.90 4.37 -8.02
C LYS A 12 -3.62 3.06 -7.68
N GLU A 13 -2.97 2.03 -7.14
CA GLU A 13 -3.67 0.80 -6.78
C GLU A 13 -3.24 0.33 -5.39
N PHE A 14 -4.05 0.66 -4.38
CA PHE A 14 -4.03 -0.10 -3.14
C PHE A 14 -4.40 -1.53 -3.49
N LYS A 15 -3.44 -2.45 -3.38
CA LYS A 15 -3.74 -3.83 -3.67
C LYS A 15 -4.51 -4.40 -2.50
N ARG A 16 -5.73 -4.85 -2.75
CA ARG A 16 -6.49 -5.64 -1.77
C ARG A 16 -5.79 -6.99 -1.65
N GLU A 17 -5.12 -7.22 -0.53
CA GLU A 17 -4.40 -8.46 -0.28
C GLU A 17 -5.35 -9.54 0.26
N HIS A 18 -6.27 -9.12 1.11
CA HIS A 18 -7.24 -9.99 1.75
C HIS A 18 -8.51 -9.22 2.11
N ALA A 19 -9.63 -9.93 2.16
CA ALA A 19 -10.80 -9.46 2.88
C ALA A 19 -11.59 -10.62 3.45
N ASP A 20 -12.00 -10.42 4.69
CA ASP A 20 -13.02 -11.23 5.34
C ASP A 20 -14.23 -10.35 5.68
N SER A 21 -15.17 -10.88 6.46
CA SER A 21 -16.41 -10.18 6.81
C SER A 21 -16.19 -8.95 7.72
N TYR A 22 -15.00 -8.75 8.28
CA TYR A 22 -14.74 -7.71 9.29
C TYR A 22 -13.48 -6.88 8.99
N VAL A 23 -12.50 -7.44 8.28
CA VAL A 23 -11.20 -6.83 7.99
C VAL A 23 -10.94 -6.87 6.49
N THR A 24 -10.53 -5.73 5.93
CA THR A 24 -9.95 -5.66 4.58
C THR A 24 -8.53 -5.12 4.67
N THR A 25 -7.59 -5.86 4.11
CA THR A 25 -6.17 -5.50 4.08
C THR A 25 -5.82 -4.91 2.73
N TYR A 26 -5.27 -3.70 2.74
CA TYR A 26 -4.69 -3.04 1.57
C TYR A 26 -3.18 -2.95 1.69
N SER A 27 -2.47 -2.90 0.57
CA SER A 27 -1.03 -2.66 0.55
C SER A 27 -0.64 -1.50 -0.37
N LEU A 28 0.43 -0.79 0.01
CA LEU A 28 1.11 0.24 -0.77
C LEU A 28 2.59 -0.10 -0.85
N THR A 29 3.15 -0.17 -2.07
CA THR A 29 4.58 -0.44 -2.28
C THR A 29 5.33 0.83 -2.69
N ILE A 30 6.40 1.14 -1.97
CA ILE A 30 7.31 2.25 -2.20
C ILE A 30 8.68 1.69 -2.58
N ALA A 31 9.25 2.17 -3.67
CA ALA A 31 10.61 1.87 -4.08
C ALA A 31 11.57 3.00 -3.70
N PHE A 32 12.78 2.60 -3.30
CA PHE A 32 13.91 3.49 -3.12
C PHE A 32 14.75 3.43 -4.38
N VAL A 33 14.99 4.56 -5.05
CA VAL A 33 15.74 4.62 -6.31
C VAL A 33 16.95 5.55 -6.14
N ASP A 34 18.16 5.06 -6.45
CA ASP A 34 19.38 5.88 -6.46
C ASP A 34 19.56 6.53 -7.84
N ARG A 35 19.20 7.81 -7.95
CA ARG A 35 19.31 8.57 -9.21
C ARG A 35 20.75 8.79 -9.71
N ARG A 36 21.77 8.31 -8.99
CA ARG A 36 23.18 8.39 -9.42
C ARG A 36 23.59 7.23 -10.33
N THR A 37 22.86 6.12 -10.33
CA THR A 37 23.34 4.87 -10.96
C THR A 37 22.82 4.58 -12.35
N SER A 38 21.75 5.19 -12.84
CA SER A 38 21.26 4.81 -14.17
C SER A 38 20.20 5.75 -14.76
N GLU A 39 20.23 5.82 -16.09
CA GLU A 39 19.12 6.23 -16.97
C GLU A 39 17.96 5.20 -16.96
N ASP A 40 18.14 4.08 -16.24
CA ASP A 40 17.20 2.99 -15.96
C ASP A 40 16.79 3.01 -14.47
N GLU A 41 15.51 2.93 -14.16
CA GLU A 41 14.91 3.15 -12.82
C GLU A 41 15.12 1.97 -11.83
N GLU A 42 16.35 1.48 -11.64
CA GLU A 42 16.58 0.31 -10.80
C GLU A 42 16.41 0.64 -9.29
N ALA A 43 15.49 -0.08 -8.64
CA ALA A 43 15.19 0.07 -7.23
C ALA A 43 16.31 -0.55 -6.37
N ILE A 44 16.85 0.24 -5.45
CA ILE A 44 17.84 -0.18 -4.45
C ILE A 44 17.19 -0.68 -3.14
N GLY A 45 15.86 -0.65 -3.07
CA GLY A 45 15.11 -1.18 -1.94
C GLY A 45 13.60 -1.05 -2.17
N LEU A 46 12.83 -1.82 -1.40
CA LEU A 46 11.37 -1.74 -1.37
C LEU A 46 10.86 -1.64 0.07
N LEU A 47 9.79 -0.88 0.26
CA LEU A 47 8.98 -0.83 1.47
C LEU A 47 7.54 -1.12 1.08
N VAL A 48 6.95 -2.15 1.68
CA VAL A 48 5.52 -2.43 1.59
C VAL A 48 4.86 -1.96 2.88
N ILE A 49 3.80 -1.18 2.75
CA ILE A 49 2.98 -0.69 3.86
C ILE A 49 1.63 -1.38 3.75
N TYR A 50 1.18 -2.03 4.82
CA TYR A 50 -0.13 -2.67 4.90
C TYR A 50 -1.07 -1.84 5.76
N PHE A 51 -2.32 -1.76 5.34
CA PHE A 51 -3.42 -1.07 6.00
C PHE A 51 -4.54 -2.07 6.24
N ASP A 52 -4.70 -2.50 7.50
CA ASP A 52 -5.78 -3.39 7.93
C ASP A 52 -6.96 -2.54 8.39
N VAL A 53 -7.98 -2.44 7.54
CA VAL A 53 -9.19 -1.66 7.79
C VAL A 53 -10.24 -2.57 8.42
N LYS A 54 -10.70 -2.22 9.62
CA LYS A 54 -11.61 -3.02 10.44
C LYS A 54 -12.94 -2.31 10.65
N GLY A 55 -14.04 -3.04 10.56
CA GLY A 55 -15.35 -2.56 11.00
C GLY A 55 -16.05 -1.53 10.09
N TYR A 56 -15.34 -0.89 9.16
CA TYR A 56 -15.90 0.10 8.24
C TYR A 56 -16.91 -0.52 7.25
N GLY A 57 -18.04 0.16 7.04
CA GLY A 57 -19.07 -0.24 6.07
C GLY A 57 -19.95 -1.42 6.51
N ILE A 58 -19.81 -1.92 7.73
CA ILE A 58 -20.58 -3.05 8.28
C ILE A 58 -21.73 -2.51 9.15
N GLU A 59 -22.96 -2.86 8.78
CA GLU A 59 -24.16 -2.45 9.51
C GLU A 59 -24.15 -3.02 10.95
N GLY A 60 -24.26 -2.12 11.94
CA GLY A 60 -24.27 -2.47 13.36
C GLY A 60 -22.92 -2.39 14.08
N THR A 61 -21.83 -2.13 13.36
CA THR A 61 -20.54 -1.78 13.95
C THR A 61 -20.59 -0.33 14.46
N LYS A 62 -20.10 -0.08 15.68
CA LYS A 62 -20.03 1.29 16.22
C LYS A 62 -18.78 1.98 15.70
N ASP A 63 -18.78 3.31 15.71
CA ASP A 63 -17.60 4.11 15.33
C ASP A 63 -16.37 3.73 16.16
N ASP A 64 -16.55 3.34 17.43
CA ASP A 64 -15.47 2.88 18.32
C ASP A 64 -14.87 1.51 17.93
N ASP A 65 -15.55 0.74 17.08
CA ASP A 65 -15.13 -0.57 16.59
C ASP A 65 -14.47 -0.48 15.18
N GLN A 66 -14.42 0.73 14.60
CA GLN A 66 -13.75 1.04 13.34
C GLN A 66 -12.29 1.43 13.60
N ASP A 67 -11.36 0.80 12.87
CA ASP A 67 -9.92 1.02 13.08
C ASP A 67 -9.13 0.80 11.78
N ILE A 68 -7.99 1.48 11.65
CA ILE A 68 -7.03 1.27 10.56
C ILE A 68 -5.66 1.02 11.18
N ASP A 69 -5.27 -0.25 11.21
CA ASP A 69 -3.95 -0.67 11.66
C ASP A 69 -2.95 -0.57 10.51
N VAL A 70 -1.72 -0.10 10.80
CA VAL A 70 -0.65 0.04 9.81
C VAL A 70 0.55 -0.83 10.18
N SER A 71 1.01 -1.64 9.24
CA SER A 71 2.25 -2.42 9.38
C SER A 71 3.17 -2.26 8.19
N TYR A 72 4.44 -2.65 8.35
CA TYR A 72 5.50 -2.41 7.38
C TYR A 72 6.31 -3.67 7.12
N GLN A 73 6.71 -3.87 5.88
CA GLN A 73 7.66 -4.90 5.47
C GLN A 73 8.70 -4.29 4.54
N ILE A 74 9.97 -4.66 4.72
CA ILE A 74 11.06 -4.27 3.82
C ILE A 74 11.57 -5.54 3.16
N PRO A 75 11.08 -5.88 1.95
CA PRO A 75 11.49 -7.13 1.28
C PRO A 75 12.98 -7.19 0.95
N PHE A 76 13.57 -6.04 0.63
CA PHE A 76 15.02 -5.91 0.49
C PHE A 76 15.44 -4.45 0.58
N PHE A 77 16.69 -4.23 0.96
CA PHE A 77 17.35 -2.94 0.84
C PHE A 77 18.86 -3.14 0.66
N VAL A 78 19.43 -2.52 -0.36
CA VAL A 78 20.86 -2.64 -0.69
C VAL A 78 21.66 -1.64 0.15
N ASN A 79 22.74 -2.13 0.76
CA ASN A 79 23.67 -1.33 1.53
C ASN A 79 24.28 -0.24 0.63
N GLN A 80 24.19 1.01 1.07
CA GLN A 80 24.67 2.16 0.30
C GLN A 80 26.19 2.29 0.28
N ASP A 81 26.86 1.77 1.31
CA ASP A 81 28.31 1.79 1.43
C ASP A 81 28.93 0.58 0.71
N ASN A 82 28.18 -0.52 0.59
CA ASN A 82 28.55 -1.72 -0.15
C ASN A 82 27.39 -2.20 -1.04
N LYS A 83 27.32 -1.68 -2.27
CA LYS A 83 26.21 -1.90 -3.22
C LYS A 83 26.01 -3.35 -3.68
N GLU A 84 26.88 -4.27 -3.24
CA GLU A 84 26.80 -5.70 -3.54
C GLU A 84 26.14 -6.50 -2.39
N GLU A 85 25.91 -5.86 -1.24
CA GLU A 85 25.36 -6.49 -0.04
C GLU A 85 23.96 -5.95 0.29
N MET A 86 23.05 -6.87 0.59
CA MET A 86 21.76 -6.53 1.19
C MET A 86 21.93 -6.34 2.69
N LEU A 87 21.21 -5.36 3.25
CA LEU A 87 21.07 -5.23 4.69
C LEU A 87 20.20 -6.37 5.24
N GLU A 88 20.48 -6.81 6.46
CA GLU A 88 19.56 -7.68 7.20
C GLU A 88 18.27 -6.91 7.54
N ASP A 89 17.17 -7.63 7.79
CA ASP A 89 15.83 -7.03 7.92
C ASP A 89 15.75 -5.92 8.99
N ASP A 90 16.37 -6.14 10.15
CA ASP A 90 16.40 -5.19 11.26
C ASP A 90 17.31 -3.99 11.00
N GLU A 91 18.46 -4.21 10.37
CA GLU A 91 19.36 -3.15 9.89
C GLU A 91 18.67 -2.28 8.85
N ALA A 92 17.99 -2.91 7.87
CA ALA A 92 17.22 -2.24 6.84
C ALA A 92 16.10 -1.40 7.47
N PHE A 93 15.37 -1.95 8.45
CA PHE A 93 14.30 -1.25 9.16
C PHE A 93 14.82 0.00 9.89
N ILE A 94 15.86 -0.16 10.71
CA ILE A 94 16.47 0.96 11.44
C ILE A 94 16.96 2.03 10.46
N TYR A 95 17.67 1.61 9.41
CA TYR A 95 18.23 2.52 8.42
C TYR A 95 17.14 3.29 7.68
N VAL A 96 16.14 2.59 7.15
CA VAL A 96 15.05 3.20 6.37
C VAL A 96 14.28 4.22 7.18
N PHE A 97 13.83 3.87 8.39
CA PHE A 97 13.01 4.78 9.20
C PHE A 97 13.83 5.92 9.81
N THR A 98 15.13 5.74 10.05
CA THR A 98 16.02 6.83 10.49
C THR A 98 16.18 7.91 9.42
N HIS A 99 16.29 7.52 8.15
CA HIS A 99 16.59 8.44 7.05
C HIS A 99 15.34 8.98 6.34
N TRP A 100 14.28 8.17 6.21
CA TRP A 100 13.08 8.51 5.44
C TRP A 100 11.77 8.42 6.23
N GLY A 101 11.81 8.18 7.55
CA GLY A 101 10.61 8.01 8.36
C GLY A 101 9.60 9.16 8.26
N LYS A 102 10.06 10.41 8.10
CA LYS A 102 9.16 11.57 7.89
C LYS A 102 8.42 11.51 6.55
N MET A 103 9.09 11.06 5.50
CA MET A 103 8.47 10.92 4.18
C MET A 103 7.51 9.74 4.14
N ILE A 104 7.91 8.60 4.72
CA ILE A 104 7.06 7.42 4.88
C ILE A 104 5.78 7.78 5.64
N ARG A 105 5.91 8.53 6.74
CA ARG A 105 4.75 9.04 7.49
C ARG A 105 3.82 9.88 6.61
N GLY A 106 4.36 10.72 5.73
CA GLY A 106 3.54 11.49 4.78
C GLY A 106 2.72 10.60 3.84
N PHE A 107 3.30 9.51 3.33
CA PHE A 107 2.55 8.52 2.54
C PHE A 107 1.44 7.85 3.34
N VAL A 108 1.70 7.52 4.62
CA VAL A 108 0.69 6.93 5.52
C VAL A 108 -0.44 7.91 5.81
N GLU A 109 -0.13 9.19 6.06
CA GLU A 109 -1.16 10.22 6.31
C GLU A 109 -2.07 10.41 5.09
N VAL A 110 -1.51 10.47 3.88
CA VAL A 110 -2.31 10.54 2.65
C VAL A 110 -3.15 9.28 2.44
N ALA A 111 -2.58 8.09 2.71
CA ALA A 111 -3.30 6.84 2.61
C ALA A 111 -4.49 6.78 3.60
N TRP A 112 -4.29 7.26 4.83
CA TRP A 112 -5.36 7.37 5.81
C TRP A 112 -6.46 8.34 5.37
N GLU A 113 -6.11 9.53 4.87
CA GLU A 113 -7.11 10.48 4.35
C GLU A 113 -7.94 9.85 3.22
N VAL A 114 -7.29 9.13 2.30
CA VAL A 114 -7.96 8.44 1.19
C VAL A 114 -8.89 7.33 1.68
N LEU A 115 -8.45 6.53 2.65
CA LEU A 115 -9.26 5.45 3.22
C LEU A 115 -10.44 6.02 4.03
N ASP A 116 -10.20 7.03 4.87
CA ASP A 116 -11.24 7.69 5.68
C ASP A 116 -12.31 8.32 4.79
N GLU A 117 -11.91 9.10 3.76
CA GLU A 117 -12.85 9.65 2.77
C GLU A 117 -13.64 8.54 2.04
N HIS A 118 -12.99 7.42 1.70
CA HIS A 118 -13.65 6.30 1.04
C HIS A 118 -14.80 5.73 1.89
N PHE A 119 -14.63 5.65 3.21
CA PHE A 119 -15.62 5.06 4.11
C PHE A 119 -16.62 6.06 4.69
N GLU A 120 -16.28 7.34 4.85
CA GLU A 120 -17.20 8.38 5.37
C GLU A 120 -18.28 8.76 4.33
N TYR A 121 -17.92 8.88 3.05
CA TYR A 121 -18.81 9.46 2.04
C TYR A 121 -19.76 8.49 1.35
N GLY A 122 -19.69 7.20 1.66
CA GLY A 122 -20.59 6.18 1.12
C GLY A 122 -20.45 6.03 -0.40
N THR A 123 -19.85 4.92 -0.81
CA THR A 123 -19.57 4.48 -2.20
C THR A 123 -18.32 5.15 -2.81
N PRO A 124 -17.35 4.35 -3.29
CA PRO A 124 -16.12 4.86 -3.91
C PRO A 124 -16.42 5.79 -5.09
N ARG A 125 -16.05 7.07 -4.96
CA ARG A 125 -16.10 8.03 -6.09
C ARG A 125 -14.85 7.98 -6.99
N VAL A 126 -13.87 7.19 -6.58
CA VAL A 126 -12.75 6.73 -7.39
C VAL A 126 -12.72 5.22 -7.19
N THR A 127 -12.76 4.45 -8.26
CA THR A 127 -12.37 3.04 -8.21
C THR A 127 -10.90 3.00 -7.81
N LEU A 128 -10.65 2.92 -6.50
CA LEU A 128 -9.38 2.43 -5.96
C LEU A 128 -9.17 0.94 -6.30
N PHE A 129 -10.22 0.29 -6.81
CA PHE A 129 -10.42 -1.15 -6.90
C PHE A 129 -11.17 -1.56 -8.18
N GLU A 130 -10.66 -1.20 -9.37
CA GLU A 130 -11.11 -1.92 -10.58
C GLU A 130 -10.50 -3.33 -10.56
N ASP A 131 -11.18 -4.26 -9.89
CA ASP A 131 -11.18 -5.65 -10.33
C ASP A 131 -11.92 -5.66 -11.68
N ASN A 132 -11.17 -5.50 -12.78
CA ASN A 132 -11.57 -6.17 -14.01
C ASN A 132 -11.39 -7.66 -13.75
N ASP A 133 -12.45 -8.31 -13.29
CA ASP A 133 -12.89 -9.54 -13.92
C ASP A 133 -14.42 -9.61 -13.80
N GLU A 134 -15.04 -9.33 -14.94
CA GLU A 134 -16.41 -9.65 -15.25
C GLU A 134 -16.69 -11.12 -14.91
N ASP A 135 -17.49 -11.38 -13.89
CA ASP A 135 -18.31 -12.59 -13.80
C ASP A 135 -19.65 -12.22 -13.15
N TYR A 136 -20.33 -11.25 -13.78
CA TYR A 136 -21.75 -10.99 -13.57
C TYR A 136 -22.54 -12.06 -14.33
N TYR A 137 -23.10 -13.02 -13.59
CA TYR A 137 -24.21 -13.90 -13.95
C TYR A 137 -24.40 -14.19 -15.46
N SER A 138 -23.97 -15.37 -15.90
CA SER A 138 -24.74 -16.06 -16.95
C SER A 138 -26.06 -16.47 -16.32
N GLU A 139 -27.08 -15.61 -16.42
CA GLU A 139 -28.45 -16.08 -16.37
C GLU A 139 -28.65 -16.90 -17.65
N GLU A 140 -28.57 -18.22 -17.48
CA GLU A 140 -29.29 -19.15 -18.34
C GLU A 140 -30.79 -18.79 -18.31
N ASP A 141 -31.40 -19.00 -19.48
CA ASP A 141 -32.83 -19.24 -19.70
C ASP A 141 -33.77 -18.01 -19.69
N ASP A 142 -34.26 -17.61 -20.87
CA ASP A 142 -35.48 -18.21 -21.43
C ASP A 142 -35.97 -17.48 -22.70
N ASP A 143 -36.25 -18.28 -23.73
CA ASP A 143 -37.38 -18.21 -24.68
C ASP A 143 -37.79 -16.87 -25.35
N GLU A 144 -37.55 -16.75 -26.66
CA GLU A 144 -38.57 -16.93 -27.75
C GLU A 144 -37.98 -16.73 -29.17
#